data_AF-A0A9P6SAM2-F1
#
_entry.id   AF-A0A9P6SAM2-F1
#
_cell.length_a   1.000
_cell.length_b   1.000
_cell.length_c   1.000
_cell.angle_alpha   90.00
_cell.angle_beta   90.00
_cell.angle_gamma   90.00
#
_symmetry.space_group_name_H-M   'P 1'
#
loop_
_entity.id
_entity.type
_entity.pdbx_description
1 polymer ?
#
loop_
_entity_poly.entity_id
_entity_poly.type
_entity_poly.pdbx_seq_one_letter_code
_entity_poly.pdbx_strand_id
1 'polypeptide(L)'
;MAQYIPKTSFHTIHKEFYMYNPVALNRLLTTMLSEMFSTLKSRHLAAERNPDPFKNVTLNLDGHVSRIIYVNADKPSLYSYKLKKSGFRVQVCTDMNNMVLFVSAPAPCKDYNDGTMLLRMGIQNKIHKLDCVALDGGYNLLISKLLDSADELQYENFCYPIRKMRGIALTEEEKAYNEIFGSFRSRIESYFGEMQSTFTKYSHTVVNKVAEKETFGVQYKLACLLMNSKRTTSHVAASGRL
;
A
#
# COMPACT_ATOMS: atom_id res chain seq x y z
N MET A 1 9.59 34.96 -23.58
CA MET A 1 8.53 35.13 -22.57
C MET A 1 8.20 33.76 -22.01
N ALA A 2 8.40 33.52 -20.73
CA ALA A 2 8.02 32.24 -20.12
C ALA A 2 6.49 32.15 -20.06
N GLN A 3 5.91 31.17 -20.77
CA GLN A 3 4.49 30.83 -20.69
C GLN A 3 4.22 30.22 -19.31
N TYR A 4 3.81 31.05 -18.35
CA TYR A 4 3.33 30.55 -17.08
C TYR A 4 1.85 30.20 -17.17
N ILE A 5 1.51 28.97 -16.79
CA ILE A 5 0.12 28.53 -16.59
C ILE A 5 -0.46 29.38 -15.45
N PRO A 6 -1.60 30.09 -15.65
CA PRO A 6 -2.24 30.86 -14.59
C PRO A 6 -2.59 30.00 -13.38
N LYS A 7 -2.50 30.57 -12.17
CA LYS A 7 -2.88 29.86 -10.91
C LYS A 7 -4.32 29.34 -10.96
N THR A 8 -5.21 30.08 -11.62
CA THR A 8 -6.61 29.69 -11.83
C THR A 8 -6.71 28.41 -12.65
N SER A 9 -5.84 28.18 -13.63
CA SER A 9 -5.81 26.96 -14.44
C SER A 9 -5.48 25.72 -13.61
N PHE A 10 -4.58 25.81 -12.61
CA PHE A 10 -4.32 24.69 -11.70
C PHE A 10 -5.52 24.33 -10.83
N HIS A 11 -6.30 25.33 -10.39
CA HIS A 11 -7.55 25.09 -9.67
C HIS A 11 -8.61 24.47 -10.56
N THR A 12 -8.74 24.94 -11.81
CA THR A 12 -9.64 24.33 -12.80
C THR A 12 -9.27 22.88 -13.06
N ILE A 13 -7.99 22.57 -13.33
CA ILE A 13 -7.49 21.20 -13.48
C ILE A 13 -7.84 20.36 -12.25
N HIS A 14 -7.61 20.89 -11.04
CA HIS A 14 -7.96 20.20 -9.80
C HIS A 14 -9.46 19.86 -9.74
N LYS A 15 -10.34 20.82 -10.06
CA LYS A 15 -11.80 20.59 -10.06
C LYS A 15 -12.20 19.53 -11.07
N GLU A 16 -11.69 19.61 -12.30
CA GLU A 16 -12.03 18.65 -13.36
C GLU A 16 -11.70 17.21 -12.98
N PHE A 17 -10.50 16.97 -12.46
CA PHE A 17 -10.04 15.62 -12.13
C PHE A 17 -10.61 15.10 -10.82
N TYR A 18 -10.69 15.94 -9.78
CA TYR A 18 -10.96 15.46 -8.42
C TYR A 18 -12.36 15.81 -7.89
N MET A 19 -13.05 16.78 -8.47
CA MET A 19 -14.39 17.18 -8.02
C MET A 19 -15.49 16.75 -9.00
N TYR A 20 -15.30 16.94 -10.30
CA TYR A 20 -16.33 16.61 -11.29
C TYR A 20 -16.29 15.16 -11.76
N ASN A 21 -15.09 14.58 -11.92
CA ASN A 21 -14.93 13.21 -12.44
C ASN A 21 -14.23 12.21 -11.49
N PRO A 22 -14.38 12.30 -10.15
CA PRO A 22 -13.59 11.49 -9.22
C PRO A 22 -13.84 9.99 -9.36
N VAL A 23 -15.08 9.59 -9.66
CA VAL A 23 -15.46 8.17 -9.79
C VAL A 23 -14.83 7.54 -11.03
N ALA A 24 -14.93 8.22 -12.17
CA ALA A 24 -14.35 7.76 -13.43
C ALA A 24 -12.83 7.67 -13.34
N LEU A 25 -12.19 8.70 -12.80
CA LEU A 25 -10.74 8.72 -12.58
C LEU A 25 -10.30 7.63 -11.60
N ASN A 26 -11.00 7.45 -10.47
CA ASN A 26 -10.69 6.39 -9.52
C ASN A 26 -10.78 4.99 -10.14
N ARG A 27 -11.78 4.74 -10.99
CA ARG A 27 -11.93 3.48 -11.72
C ARG A 27 -10.74 3.27 -12.66
N LEU A 28 -10.43 4.27 -13.48
CA LEU A 28 -9.29 4.22 -14.40
C LEU A 28 -7.97 3.93 -13.66
N LEU A 29 -7.69 4.69 -12.60
CA LEU A 29 -6.47 4.49 -11.80
C LEU A 29 -6.42 3.10 -11.15
N THR A 30 -7.57 2.58 -10.72
CA THR A 30 -7.64 1.23 -10.14
C THR A 30 -7.32 0.16 -11.17
N THR A 31 -7.92 0.25 -12.36
CA THR A 31 -7.64 -0.65 -13.48
C THR A 31 -6.18 -0.57 -13.91
N MET A 32 -5.65 0.64 -14.09
CA MET A 32 -4.25 0.84 -14.45
C MET A 32 -3.30 0.22 -13.41
N LEU A 33 -3.53 0.45 -12.11
CA LEU A 33 -2.67 -0.15 -11.08
C LEU A 33 -2.74 -1.68 -11.09
N SER A 34 -3.92 -2.29 -11.26
CA SER A 34 -4.06 -3.74 -11.25
C SER A 34 -3.48 -4.44 -12.47
N GLU A 35 -3.43 -3.75 -13.62
CA GLU A 35 -2.99 -4.32 -14.90
C GLU A 35 -1.55 -3.96 -15.26
N MET A 36 -0.95 -2.99 -14.57
CA MET A 36 0.35 -2.44 -14.95
C MET A 36 1.52 -3.35 -14.57
N PHE A 37 2.09 -4.00 -15.58
CA PHE A 37 3.38 -4.71 -15.57
C PHE A 37 3.55 -5.83 -14.52
N SER A 38 2.46 -6.28 -13.90
CA SER A 38 2.47 -7.37 -12.93
C SER A 38 1.44 -8.42 -13.29
N THR A 39 1.91 -9.51 -13.87
CA THR A 39 1.13 -10.72 -14.17
C THR A 39 1.43 -11.77 -13.11
N LEU A 40 0.59 -12.79 -12.98
CA LEU A 40 0.88 -13.92 -12.09
C LEU A 40 2.26 -14.53 -12.40
N LYS A 41 2.57 -14.76 -13.68
CA LYS A 41 3.86 -15.31 -14.12
C LYS A 41 5.03 -14.41 -13.71
N SER A 42 4.95 -13.10 -13.95
CA SER A 42 6.05 -12.19 -13.60
C SER A 42 6.24 -12.08 -12.08
N ARG A 43 5.15 -12.18 -11.30
CA ARG A 43 5.22 -12.17 -9.83
C ARG A 43 5.94 -13.41 -9.28
N HIS A 44 5.62 -14.60 -9.77
CA HIS A 44 6.36 -15.82 -9.40
C HIS A 44 7.84 -15.75 -9.81
N LEU A 45 8.14 -15.31 -11.03
CA LEU A 45 9.54 -15.15 -11.48
C LEU A 45 10.30 -14.12 -10.63
N ALA A 46 9.64 -13.08 -10.14
CA ALA A 46 10.25 -12.12 -9.23
C ALA A 46 10.44 -12.69 -7.81
N ALA A 47 9.53 -13.55 -7.35
CA ALA A 47 9.61 -14.22 -6.06
C ALA A 47 10.83 -15.16 -5.93
N GLU A 48 11.33 -15.71 -7.05
CA GLU A 48 12.59 -16.48 -7.08
C GLU A 48 13.81 -15.69 -6.57
N ARG A 49 13.74 -14.35 -6.53
CA ARG A 49 14.79 -13.46 -6.00
C ARG A 49 14.62 -13.16 -4.51
N ASN A 50 13.59 -13.69 -3.86
CA ASN A 50 13.40 -13.56 -2.43
C ASN A 50 14.37 -14.46 -1.65
N PRO A 51 14.57 -14.23 -0.34
CA PRO A 51 15.25 -15.18 0.53
C PRO A 51 14.59 -16.57 0.46
N ASP A 52 15.37 -17.63 0.70
CA ASP A 52 14.92 -19.02 0.60
C ASP A 52 13.60 -19.35 1.32
N PRO A 53 13.34 -18.90 2.57
CA PRO A 53 12.05 -19.19 3.22
C PRO A 53 10.85 -18.49 2.57
N PHE A 54 11.07 -17.56 1.62
CA PHE A 54 10.04 -16.66 1.06
C PHE A 54 9.98 -16.70 -0.48
N LYS A 55 10.52 -17.74 -1.13
CA LYS A 55 10.45 -17.92 -2.60
C LYS A 55 9.02 -18.03 -3.13
N ASN A 56 8.08 -18.43 -2.29
CA ASN A 56 6.65 -18.49 -2.60
C ASN A 56 5.96 -17.12 -2.53
N VAL A 57 6.52 -16.13 -1.84
CA VAL A 57 5.87 -14.82 -1.63
C VAL A 57 5.86 -13.99 -2.92
N THR A 58 4.67 -13.74 -3.46
CA THR A 58 4.49 -12.97 -4.71
C THR A 58 4.08 -11.52 -4.46
N LEU A 59 3.54 -11.22 -3.28
CA LEU A 59 2.99 -9.91 -2.92
C LEU A 59 3.44 -9.47 -1.51
N ASN A 60 3.63 -8.17 -1.33
CA ASN A 60 3.78 -7.53 -0.01
C ASN A 60 2.58 -6.64 0.24
N LEU A 61 2.07 -6.63 1.47
CA LEU A 61 0.95 -5.76 1.84
C LEU A 61 1.19 -5.12 3.20
N ASP A 62 1.08 -3.78 3.25
CA ASP A 62 1.23 -3.02 4.48
C ASP A 62 0.50 -1.66 4.46
N GLY A 63 0.31 -1.09 5.65
CA GLY A 63 -0.43 0.14 5.91
C GLY A 63 0.48 1.37 5.85
N HIS A 64 0.18 2.26 4.91
CA HIS A 64 0.75 3.60 4.88
C HIS A 64 -0.10 4.57 5.69
N VAL A 65 0.53 5.43 6.48
CA VAL A 65 -0.16 6.45 7.26
C VAL A 65 0.26 7.83 6.77
N SER A 66 -0.68 8.73 6.47
CA SER A 66 -0.37 10.13 6.15
C SER A 66 -0.88 11.06 7.23
N ARG A 67 -0.09 12.09 7.57
CA ARG A 67 -0.49 13.10 8.55
C ARG A 67 -1.49 14.07 7.91
N ILE A 68 -2.65 14.24 8.55
CA ILE A 68 -3.73 15.06 7.98
C ILE A 68 -4.41 15.99 8.99
N ILE A 69 -5.00 17.06 8.48
CA ILE A 69 -6.10 17.79 9.12
C ILE A 69 -7.32 17.61 8.22
N TYR A 70 -8.35 16.93 8.70
CA TYR A 70 -9.60 16.77 7.98
C TYR A 70 -10.55 17.89 8.40
N VAL A 71 -10.99 18.72 7.44
CA VAL A 71 -11.70 19.98 7.72
C VAL A 71 -13.02 19.75 8.49
N ASN A 72 -13.67 18.61 8.28
CA ASN A 72 -15.00 18.31 8.82
C ASN A 72 -15.01 17.20 9.89
N ALA A 73 -13.89 16.94 10.57
CA ALA A 73 -13.86 15.90 11.59
C ALA A 73 -13.14 16.33 12.87
N ASP A 74 -13.58 15.71 13.96
CA ASP A 74 -12.94 15.81 15.25
C ASP A 74 -11.53 15.18 15.25
N LYS A 75 -10.55 15.85 15.83
CA LYS A 75 -9.14 15.41 15.82
C LYS A 75 -8.95 14.04 16.49
N PRO A 76 -9.57 13.76 17.65
CA PRO A 76 -9.66 12.43 18.25
C PRO A 76 -10.01 11.30 17.30
N SER A 77 -11.02 11.46 16.42
CA SER A 77 -11.49 10.37 15.53
C SER A 77 -10.46 10.00 14.46
N LEU A 78 -9.44 10.84 14.26
CA LEU A 78 -8.36 10.64 13.29
C LEU A 78 -7.05 10.19 13.94
N TYR A 79 -6.99 10.04 15.27
CA TYR A 79 -5.72 9.84 15.97
C TYR A 79 -4.98 8.58 15.50
N SER A 80 -3.71 8.76 15.12
CA SER A 80 -2.80 7.67 14.78
C SER A 80 -1.82 7.46 15.92
N TYR A 81 -1.81 6.25 16.48
CA TYR A 81 -0.81 5.83 17.47
C TYR A 81 0.62 5.86 16.89
N LYS A 82 0.78 5.57 15.59
CA LYS A 82 2.08 5.60 14.89
C LYS A 82 2.63 7.03 14.79
N LEU A 83 1.78 8.01 14.49
CA LEU A 83 2.20 9.40 14.34
C LEU A 83 2.10 10.22 15.62
N LYS A 84 1.36 9.73 16.62
CA LYS A 84 0.87 10.50 17.77
C LYS A 84 0.14 11.80 17.35
N LYS A 85 -0.49 11.79 16.17
CA LYS A 85 -1.17 12.91 15.49
C LYS A 85 -2.34 12.38 14.65
N SER A 86 -3.21 13.27 14.18
CA SER A 86 -4.28 12.92 13.23
C SER A 86 -3.72 12.40 11.90
N GLY A 87 -4.31 11.32 11.39
CA GLY A 87 -3.86 10.69 10.15
C GLY A 87 -4.93 9.84 9.46
N PHE A 88 -4.67 9.60 8.18
CA PHE A 88 -5.37 8.59 7.40
C PHE A 88 -4.45 7.42 7.15
N ARG A 89 -5.01 6.21 7.21
CA ARG A 89 -4.37 4.96 6.82
C ARG A 89 -4.87 4.53 5.45
N VAL A 90 -3.98 4.03 4.63
CA VAL A 90 -4.26 3.38 3.35
C VAL A 90 -3.51 2.05 3.33
N GLN A 91 -4.18 0.98 2.91
CA GLN A 91 -3.53 -0.30 2.68
C GLN A 91 -2.97 -0.32 1.26
N VAL A 92 -1.70 -0.72 1.12
CA VAL A 92 -1.03 -0.81 -0.18
C VAL A 92 -0.52 -2.23 -0.36
N CYS A 93 -0.78 -2.81 -1.52
CA CYS A 93 -0.24 -4.08 -1.96
C CYS A 93 0.72 -3.85 -3.13
N THR A 94 1.93 -4.36 -3.01
CA THR A 94 2.94 -4.34 -4.08
C THR A 94 3.30 -5.75 -4.51
N ASP A 95 3.80 -5.91 -5.73
CA ASP A 95 4.51 -7.13 -6.12
C ASP A 95 5.97 -7.15 -5.63
N MET A 96 6.69 -8.22 -5.98
CA MET A 96 8.10 -8.39 -5.65
C MET A 96 9.06 -7.46 -6.42
N ASN A 97 8.59 -6.76 -7.45
CA ASN A 97 9.33 -5.68 -8.10
C ASN A 97 8.99 -4.30 -7.49
N ASN A 98 8.25 -4.26 -6.38
CA ASN A 98 7.75 -3.06 -5.71
C ASN A 98 6.80 -2.21 -6.59
N MET A 99 6.09 -2.83 -7.54
CA MET A 99 5.02 -2.19 -8.29
C MET A 99 3.74 -2.25 -7.46
N VAL A 100 3.08 -1.10 -7.24
CA VAL A 100 1.79 -1.05 -6.53
C VAL A 100 0.70 -1.60 -7.44
N LEU A 101 -0.05 -2.58 -6.95
CA LEU A 101 -1.17 -3.19 -7.67
C LEU A 101 -2.51 -2.75 -7.10
N PHE A 102 -2.61 -2.71 -5.77
CA PHE A 102 -3.86 -2.46 -5.09
C PHE A 102 -3.69 -1.46 -3.96
N VAL A 103 -4.65 -0.56 -3.86
CA VAL A 103 -4.70 0.50 -2.86
C VAL A 103 -6.11 0.55 -2.29
N SER A 104 -6.25 0.47 -0.97
CA SER A 104 -7.56 0.59 -0.33
C SER A 104 -8.09 2.03 -0.39
N ALA A 105 -9.37 2.21 -0.10
CA ALA A 105 -9.85 3.53 0.30
C ALA A 105 -9.11 3.98 1.57
N PRO A 106 -8.80 5.28 1.74
CA PRO A 106 -8.25 5.79 2.98
C PRO A 106 -9.22 5.56 4.15
N ALA A 107 -8.74 5.63 5.38
CA ALA A 107 -9.57 5.57 6.57
C ALA A 107 -8.94 6.30 7.77
N PRO A 108 -9.75 6.86 8.69
CA PRO A 108 -9.26 7.42 9.96
C PRO A 108 -8.41 6.42 10.76
N CYS A 109 -7.25 6.83 11.28
CA CYS A 109 -6.38 5.89 11.97
C CYS A 109 -6.89 5.36 13.32
N LYS A 110 -7.85 6.03 13.97
CA LYS A 110 -8.32 5.65 15.31
C LYS A 110 -8.97 4.27 15.28
N ASP A 111 -9.92 4.09 14.37
CA ASP A 111 -10.77 2.89 14.30
C ASP A 111 -10.27 1.89 13.24
N TYR A 112 -9.33 2.31 12.38
CA TYR A 112 -8.82 1.49 11.29
C TYR A 112 -7.34 1.14 11.48
N ASN A 113 -7.11 0.01 12.14
CA ASN A 113 -5.80 -0.64 12.23
C ASN A 113 -5.50 -1.48 10.99
N ASP A 114 -4.28 -2.00 10.91
CA ASP A 114 -3.79 -2.87 9.83
C ASP A 114 -4.74 -4.01 9.48
N GLY A 115 -5.18 -4.78 10.48
CA GLY A 115 -6.10 -5.88 10.28
C GLY A 115 -7.46 -5.46 9.70
N THR A 116 -8.09 -4.42 10.26
CA THR A 116 -9.37 -3.91 9.73
C THR A 116 -9.24 -3.35 8.32
N MET A 117 -8.08 -2.76 8.00
CA MET A 117 -7.78 -2.23 6.68
C MET A 117 -7.57 -3.36 5.66
N LEU A 118 -6.98 -4.49 6.07
CA LEU A 118 -6.88 -5.70 5.25
C LEU A 118 -8.27 -6.22 4.85
N LEU A 119 -9.18 -6.38 5.82
CA LEU A 119 -10.56 -6.81 5.52
C LEU A 119 -11.28 -5.83 4.60
N ARG A 120 -11.15 -4.53 4.87
CA ARG A 120 -11.76 -3.46 4.04
C ARG A 120 -11.18 -3.42 2.63
N MET A 121 -9.91 -3.75 2.47
CA MET A 121 -9.26 -3.78 1.16
C MET A 121 -9.85 -4.87 0.27
N GLY A 122 -10.39 -5.94 0.86
CA GLY A 122 -10.98 -7.05 0.13
C GLY A 122 -9.94 -7.74 -0.77
N ILE A 123 -8.73 -7.97 -0.25
CA ILE A 123 -7.61 -8.50 -1.04
C ILE A 123 -7.90 -9.90 -1.59
N GLN A 124 -8.73 -10.69 -0.90
CA GLN A 124 -9.16 -12.01 -1.34
C GLN A 124 -9.84 -12.02 -2.71
N ASN A 125 -10.53 -10.92 -3.05
CA ASN A 125 -11.23 -10.78 -4.33
C ASN A 125 -10.33 -10.21 -5.43
N LYS A 126 -9.03 -10.01 -5.15
CA LYS A 126 -8.09 -9.29 -6.02
C LYS A 126 -6.87 -10.13 -6.40
N ILE A 127 -6.55 -11.14 -5.60
CA ILE A 127 -5.37 -11.99 -5.79
C ILE A 127 -5.77 -13.34 -6.35
N HIS A 128 -4.83 -14.01 -7.01
CA HIS A 128 -5.03 -15.35 -7.52
C HIS A 128 -4.71 -16.38 -6.43
N LYS A 129 -5.31 -17.58 -6.48
CA LYS A 129 -5.01 -18.68 -5.55
C LYS A 129 -3.57 -19.19 -5.52
N LEU A 130 -2.75 -18.74 -6.46
CA LEU A 130 -1.32 -19.07 -6.52
C LEU A 130 -0.46 -17.94 -5.93
N ASP A 131 -1.06 -16.79 -5.60
CA ASP A 131 -0.35 -15.74 -4.91
C ASP A 131 -0.12 -16.08 -3.44
N CYS A 132 1.01 -15.63 -2.91
CA CYS A 132 1.26 -15.62 -1.48
C CYS A 132 1.60 -14.19 -1.03
N VAL A 133 0.85 -13.70 -0.05
CA VAL A 133 0.93 -12.32 0.46
C VAL A 133 1.72 -12.32 1.76
N ALA A 134 2.84 -11.59 1.79
CA ALA A 134 3.53 -11.28 3.03
C ALA A 134 2.83 -10.15 3.79
N LEU A 135 2.55 -10.40 5.06
CA LEU A 135 1.83 -9.55 5.99
C LEU A 135 2.65 -9.32 7.27
N ASP A 136 2.45 -8.19 7.93
CA ASP A 136 2.95 -8.02 9.31
C ASP A 136 2.20 -8.95 10.28
N GLY A 137 2.78 -9.21 11.45
CA GLY A 137 2.20 -10.12 12.44
C GLY A 137 0.97 -9.57 13.18
N GLY A 138 0.49 -8.37 12.85
CA GLY A 138 -0.81 -7.87 13.35
C GLY A 138 -2.00 -8.33 12.49
N TYR A 139 -1.73 -8.73 11.24
CA TYR A 139 -2.78 -9.10 10.29
C TYR A 139 -3.26 -10.54 10.48
N ASN A 140 -2.42 -11.42 11.04
CA ASN A 140 -2.70 -12.84 11.22
C ASN A 140 -4.01 -13.12 11.99
N LEU A 141 -4.38 -12.23 12.91
CA LEU A 141 -5.61 -12.34 13.73
C LEU A 141 -6.91 -12.27 12.92
N LEU A 142 -6.85 -11.82 11.66
CA LEU A 142 -8.03 -11.63 10.81
C LEU A 142 -7.97 -12.41 9.49
N ILE A 143 -6.96 -13.27 9.31
CA ILE A 143 -6.85 -14.12 8.11
C ILE A 143 -8.02 -15.10 8.04
N SER A 144 -8.42 -15.70 9.17
CA SER A 144 -9.59 -16.59 9.22
C SER A 144 -10.85 -15.92 8.64
N LYS A 145 -11.17 -14.72 9.12
CA LYS A 145 -12.33 -13.94 8.65
C LYS A 145 -12.23 -13.56 7.18
N LEU A 146 -11.02 -13.40 6.67
CA LEU A 146 -10.79 -13.12 5.25
C LEU A 146 -11.07 -14.37 4.40
N LEU A 147 -10.61 -15.52 4.87
CA LEU A 147 -10.81 -16.83 4.25
C LEU A 147 -12.28 -17.30 4.28
N ASP A 148 -13.05 -16.93 5.31
CA ASP A 148 -14.50 -17.21 5.38
C ASP A 148 -15.28 -16.64 4.18
N SER A 149 -14.70 -15.66 3.48
CA SER A 149 -15.27 -15.02 2.29
C SER A 149 -14.54 -15.37 0.98
N ALA A 150 -13.61 -16.33 1.01
CA ALA A 150 -12.73 -16.65 -0.12
C ALA A 150 -12.72 -18.16 -0.41
N ASP A 151 -13.41 -18.58 -1.48
CA ASP A 151 -13.58 -20.00 -1.79
C ASP A 151 -12.28 -20.70 -2.25
N GLU A 152 -11.34 -19.95 -2.85
CA GLU A 152 -10.12 -20.52 -3.45
C GLU A 152 -8.83 -20.24 -2.66
N LEU A 153 -8.88 -19.46 -1.59
CA LEU A 153 -7.70 -19.10 -0.80
C LEU A 153 -7.57 -19.98 0.44
N GLN A 154 -6.33 -20.20 0.87
CA GLN A 154 -5.99 -20.97 2.06
C GLN A 154 -4.97 -20.19 2.91
N TYR A 155 -4.64 -20.70 4.10
CA TYR A 155 -3.68 -20.04 4.99
C TYR A 155 -2.28 -19.92 4.36
N GLU A 156 -1.92 -20.85 3.50
CA GLU A 156 -0.65 -20.93 2.77
C GLU A 156 -0.49 -19.77 1.77
N ASN A 157 -1.60 -19.11 1.38
CA ASN A 157 -1.57 -17.87 0.61
C ASN A 157 -1.13 -16.66 1.43
N PHE A 158 -0.84 -16.82 2.73
CA PHE A 158 -0.43 -15.73 3.61
C PHE A 158 0.83 -16.10 4.38
N CYS A 159 1.86 -15.25 4.27
CA CYS A 159 3.11 -15.38 4.99
C CYS A 159 3.22 -14.25 6.02
N TYR A 160 3.57 -14.57 7.27
CA TYR A 160 3.65 -13.58 8.36
C TYR A 160 4.68 -14.03 9.40
N PRO A 161 5.17 -13.12 10.26
CA PRO A 161 6.13 -13.48 11.29
C PRO A 161 5.49 -14.39 12.35
N ILE A 162 6.29 -15.27 12.92
CA ILE A 162 5.89 -16.19 13.99
C ILE A 162 5.71 -15.38 15.27
N ARG A 163 4.52 -15.48 15.87
CA ARG A 163 4.19 -14.85 17.16
C ARG A 163 3.68 -15.89 18.14
N LYS A 164 4.19 -15.85 19.37
CA LYS A 164 3.74 -16.69 20.49
C LYS A 164 3.01 -15.85 21.54
N MET A 165 2.31 -16.53 22.44
CA MET A 165 1.68 -15.88 23.59
C MET A 165 2.71 -15.20 24.47
N ARG A 166 2.29 -14.13 25.15
CA ARG A 166 3.13 -13.38 26.08
C ARG A 166 3.72 -14.32 27.14
N GLY A 167 5.03 -14.26 27.33
CA GLY A 167 5.76 -15.10 28.29
C GLY A 167 6.31 -16.40 27.70
N ILE A 168 5.96 -16.75 26.45
CA ILE A 168 6.57 -17.88 25.76
C ILE A 168 7.67 -17.35 24.83
N ALA A 169 8.90 -17.83 25.02
CA ALA A 169 10.03 -17.47 24.19
C ALA A 169 9.92 -18.10 22.79
N LEU A 170 10.36 -17.35 21.79
CA LEU A 170 10.63 -17.91 20.46
C LEU A 170 11.87 -18.82 20.53
N THR A 171 11.86 -19.90 19.75
CA THR A 171 13.06 -20.70 19.52
C THR A 171 14.07 -19.92 18.68
N GLU A 172 15.32 -20.38 18.61
CA GLU A 172 16.34 -19.70 17.80
C GLU A 172 15.99 -19.73 16.31
N GLU A 173 15.36 -20.80 15.83
CA GLU A 173 14.90 -20.92 14.44
C GLU A 173 13.78 -19.92 14.14
N GLU A 174 12.83 -19.75 15.07
CA GLU A 174 11.73 -18.78 14.91
C GLU A 174 12.24 -17.34 14.95
N LYS A 175 13.26 -17.05 15.78
CA LYS A 175 13.92 -15.74 15.79
C LYS A 175 14.63 -15.48 14.47
N ALA A 176 15.42 -16.44 13.98
CA ALA A 176 16.10 -16.33 12.70
C ALA A 176 15.12 -16.13 11.54
N TYR A 177 14.02 -16.88 11.51
CA TYR A 177 12.94 -16.69 10.54
C TYR A 177 12.36 -15.26 10.60
N ASN A 178 12.03 -14.77 11.80
CA ASN A 178 11.46 -13.44 11.99
C ASN A 178 12.45 -12.32 11.61
N GLU A 179 13.74 -12.52 11.81
CA GLU A 179 14.78 -11.57 11.41
C GLU A 179 14.85 -11.46 9.89
N ILE A 180 14.91 -12.60 9.18
CA ILE A 180 14.89 -12.61 7.70
C ILE A 180 13.58 -12.02 7.20
N PHE A 181 12.44 -12.35 7.83
CA PHE A 181 11.13 -11.79 7.47
C PHE A 181 11.09 -10.27 7.64
N GLY A 182 11.61 -9.76 8.77
CA GLY A 182 11.68 -8.33 9.05
C GLY A 182 12.50 -7.57 7.99
N SER A 183 13.66 -8.12 7.62
CA SER A 183 14.48 -7.59 6.52
C SER A 183 13.75 -7.64 5.18
N PHE A 184 13.08 -8.75 4.87
CA PHE A 184 12.28 -8.90 3.66
C PHE A 184 11.14 -7.87 3.57
N ARG A 185 10.43 -7.62 4.68
CA ARG A 185 9.35 -6.64 4.77
C ARG A 185 9.84 -5.20 4.54
N SER A 186 11.09 -4.88 4.87
CA SER A 186 11.65 -3.53 4.67
C SER A 186 11.53 -3.02 3.22
N ARG A 187 11.30 -3.89 2.24
CA ARG A 187 11.00 -3.54 0.84
C ARG A 187 9.80 -2.60 0.71
N ILE A 188 8.66 -2.92 1.35
CA ILE A 188 7.46 -2.08 1.25
C ILE A 188 7.60 -0.80 2.10
N GLU A 189 8.34 -0.85 3.20
CA GLU A 189 8.68 0.33 4.00
C GLU A 189 9.58 1.29 3.21
N SER A 190 10.52 0.75 2.42
CA SER A 190 11.37 1.54 1.52
C SER A 190 10.54 2.22 0.43
N TYR A 191 9.54 1.53 -0.12
CA TYR A 191 8.56 2.15 -1.03
C TYR A 191 7.84 3.32 -0.35
N PHE A 192 7.39 3.16 0.90
CA PHE A 192 6.76 4.25 1.64
C PHE A 192 7.72 5.41 1.89
N GLY A 193 8.98 5.14 2.23
CA GLY A 193 10.02 6.17 2.35
C GLY A 193 10.18 6.99 1.06
N GLU A 194 10.26 6.31 -0.09
CA GLU A 194 10.38 6.95 -1.40
C GLU A 194 9.11 7.73 -1.81
N MET A 195 7.93 7.18 -1.51
CA MET A 195 6.66 7.86 -1.71
C MET A 195 6.63 9.19 -0.93
N GLN A 196 7.09 9.18 0.32
CA GLN A 196 7.08 10.38 1.17
C GLN A 196 8.11 11.41 0.73
N SER A 197 9.28 10.99 0.23
CA SER A 197 10.29 11.92 -0.30
C SER A 197 9.88 12.51 -1.64
N THR A 198 9.24 11.73 -2.51
CA THR A 198 8.77 12.17 -3.84
C THR A 198 7.51 13.03 -3.73
N PHE A 199 6.55 12.60 -2.90
CA PHE A 199 5.27 13.28 -2.69
C PHE A 199 5.12 13.65 -1.21
N THR A 200 5.75 14.77 -0.82
CA THR A 200 5.76 15.28 0.57
C THR A 200 4.37 15.42 1.20
N LYS A 201 3.33 15.58 0.37
CA LYS A 201 1.91 15.57 0.74
C LYS A 201 1.49 14.32 1.52
N TYR A 202 2.11 13.17 1.26
CA TYR A 202 1.80 11.91 1.92
C TYR A 202 2.74 11.58 3.09
N SER A 203 3.68 12.48 3.41
CA SER A 203 4.61 12.27 4.51
C SER A 203 3.96 12.20 5.90
N HIS A 204 4.73 11.66 6.84
CA HIS A 204 4.40 11.68 8.27
C HIS A 204 4.64 13.05 8.92
N THR A 205 5.46 13.90 8.29
CA THR A 205 5.95 15.15 8.88
C THR A 205 5.11 16.35 8.46
N VAL A 206 4.77 16.44 7.17
CA VAL A 206 3.97 17.52 6.61
C VAL A 206 2.49 17.27 6.85
N VAL A 207 1.80 18.30 7.34
CA VAL A 207 0.35 18.24 7.55
C VAL A 207 -0.35 18.50 6.23
N ASN A 208 -1.12 17.53 5.75
CA ASN A 208 -1.97 17.71 4.59
C ASN A 208 -3.40 18.09 5.01
N LYS A 209 -3.91 19.24 4.54
CA LYS A 209 -5.30 19.63 4.75
C LYS A 209 -6.18 18.91 3.73
N VAL A 210 -7.14 18.14 4.23
CA VAL A 210 -8.06 17.35 3.42
C VAL A 210 -9.49 17.83 3.67
N ALA A 211 -10.21 18.19 2.61
CA ALA A 211 -11.64 18.52 2.69
C ALA A 211 -12.52 17.30 2.45
N GLU A 212 -12.09 16.42 1.55
CA GLU A 212 -12.81 15.21 1.14
C GLU A 212 -11.88 14.01 1.12
N LYS A 213 -12.36 12.92 1.71
CA LYS A 213 -11.58 11.69 1.90
C LYS A 213 -11.38 10.95 0.58
N GLU A 214 -12.39 10.98 -0.28
CA GLU A 214 -12.42 10.37 -1.60
C GLU A 214 -11.36 11.02 -2.49
N THR A 215 -11.32 12.36 -2.51
CA THR A 215 -10.29 13.14 -3.21
C THR A 215 -8.88 12.76 -2.77
N PHE A 216 -8.64 12.59 -1.46
CA PHE A 216 -7.36 12.10 -0.96
C PHE A 216 -7.02 10.71 -1.52
N GLY A 217 -7.99 9.80 -1.55
CA GLY A 217 -7.80 8.44 -2.08
C GLY A 217 -7.44 8.41 -3.56
N VAL A 218 -8.13 9.20 -4.39
CA VAL A 218 -7.84 9.30 -5.83
C VAL A 218 -6.44 9.89 -6.08
N GLN A 219 -6.09 10.95 -5.34
CA GLN A 219 -4.76 11.56 -5.43
C GLN A 219 -3.66 10.60 -4.98
N TYR A 220 -3.91 9.79 -3.94
CA TYR A 220 -2.95 8.79 -3.47
C TYR A 220 -2.73 7.69 -4.51
N LYS A 221 -3.79 7.18 -5.14
CA LYS A 221 -3.69 6.21 -6.24
C LYS A 221 -2.93 6.77 -7.44
N LEU A 222 -3.17 8.03 -7.81
CA LEU A 222 -2.42 8.68 -8.87
C LEU A 222 -0.93 8.74 -8.52
N ALA A 223 -0.58 9.08 -7.29
CA ALA A 223 0.81 9.08 -6.84
C ALA A 223 1.44 7.67 -6.91
N CYS A 224 0.72 6.62 -6.51
CA CYS A 224 1.16 5.24 -6.69
C CYS A 224 1.42 4.90 -8.16
N LEU A 225 0.53 5.30 -9.06
CA LEU A 225 0.67 5.06 -10.49
C LEU A 225 1.90 5.79 -11.06
N LEU A 226 2.13 7.04 -10.66
CA LEU A 226 3.32 7.79 -11.05
C LEU A 226 4.61 7.17 -10.50
N MET A 227 4.59 6.63 -9.27
CA MET A 227 5.72 5.87 -8.71
C MET A 227 6.01 4.61 -9.53
N ASN A 228 4.98 3.88 -9.96
CA ASN A 228 5.14 2.73 -10.85
C ASN A 228 5.79 3.15 -12.18
N SER A 229 5.29 4.20 -12.84
CA SER A 229 5.87 4.74 -14.07
C SER A 229 7.34 5.12 -13.90
N LYS A 230 7.68 5.84 -12.81
CA LYS A 230 9.05 6.21 -12.47
C LYS A 230 9.95 4.97 -12.42
N ARG A 231 9.55 3.94 -11.67
CA ARG A 231 10.31 2.69 -11.54
C ARG A 231 10.55 2.02 -12.89
N THR A 232 9.51 1.86 -13.71
CA THR A 232 9.63 1.27 -15.04
C THR A 232 10.64 2.05 -15.91
N THR A 233 10.56 3.38 -15.93
CA THR A 233 11.48 4.21 -16.75
C THR A 233 12.92 4.21 -16.24
N SER A 234 13.14 4.21 -14.92
CA SER A 234 14.49 4.15 -14.34
C SER A 234 15.21 2.83 -14.65
N HIS A 235 14.47 1.71 -14.68
CA HIS A 235 15.05 0.41 -15.07
C HIS A 235 15.43 0.35 -16.55
N VAL A 236 14.66 0.99 -17.44
CA VAL A 236 14.99 1.10 -18.87
C VAL A 236 16.26 1.94 -19.05
N ALA A 237 16.36 3.09 -18.39
CA ALA A 237 17.53 3.96 -18.47
C ALA A 237 18.81 3.27 -17.94
N ALA A 238 18.72 2.50 -16.86
CA ALA A 238 19.85 1.73 -16.33
C ALA A 238 20.28 0.55 -17.23
N SER A 239 19.38 0.05 -18.07
CA SER A 239 19.64 -1.08 -18.99
C SER A 239 20.25 -0.66 -20.34
N GLY A 240 20.46 0.65 -20.58
CA GLY A 240 21.09 1.17 -21.80
C GLY A 240 20.32 0.90 -23.09
N ARG A 241 19.03 0.55 -23.03
CA ARG A 241 18.17 0.33 -24.20
C ARG A 241 17.29 1.55 -24.45
N LEU A 242 17.88 2.57 -25.05
CA LEU A 242 17.19 3.60 -25.84
C LEU A 242 17.94 3.74 -27.17
#